data_AF-C5PBI1-F1
#
_entry.id   AF-C5PBI1-F1
#
_cell.length_a   1.000
_cell.length_b   1.000
_cell.length_c   1.000
_cell.angle_alpha   90.00
_cell.angle_beta   90.00
_cell.angle_gamma   90.00
#
_symmetry.space_group_name_H-M   'P 1'
#
loop_
_entity.id
_entity.type
_entity.pdbx_description
1 polymer ?
#
loop_
_entity_poly.entity_id
_entity_poly.type
_entity_poly.pdbx_seq_one_letter_code
_entity_poly.pdbx_strand_id
1 'polypeptide(L)'
;MSAPTRQLGKLSIGGMPTTRAQTQRGASVPYETEPRSDSESEEETSSSDEEVPSQPIARVVRGSTNIPYDLGGLSPAARGRVMHGLKGEFVVDRCCATRRGFDFDVADHGRVGLNDGSLVCSCRDFGQTNLACRHIYWLVDQLHRGFYPGLPPQAVRMSETGETQFFSRIAEMLGDKIEEIAKKRSWLYFPGVTSPADSSTGGPESMSRPQKARDILSAFSKSAMPDEFRPDLVETINQPRTPEQCVVQGDFEATMFRLAVHDENVYSGLRKVMPSGARADIFFDKIQTRIRILFAEFDRYRETGAVRPDGTALEIPVVVEELKRRLDQIQRNILARSPHGSIGAAEALIHLLREVSTRNYDAFEDADWDRPVPAGEQEEERNLYLQLIDQSGHTDSFFVLDCLEILPDFVVRQWTPQLAAIFNAIHANGASLSYLRKLQALKAGVSGHKRPAAGLPGTDRKRTK
;
A
#
# COMPACT_ATOMS: atom_id res chain seq x y z
N MET A 1 25.84 7.66 -36.80
CA MET A 1 25.91 9.12 -36.98
C MET A 1 25.47 9.79 -35.68
N SER A 2 26.28 10.70 -35.16
CA SER A 2 26.24 11.24 -33.80
C SER A 2 25.09 12.23 -33.53
N ALA A 3 24.72 12.36 -32.25
CA ALA A 3 23.70 13.25 -31.70
C ALA A 3 24.08 14.75 -31.78
N PRO A 4 23.09 15.69 -31.78
CA PRO A 4 23.36 17.12 -31.69
C PRO A 4 23.10 17.66 -30.26
N THR A 5 24.18 17.84 -29.50
CA THR A 5 24.24 18.69 -28.29
C THR A 5 25.04 19.95 -28.60
N ARG A 6 24.40 21.04 -29.01
CA ARG A 6 25.01 22.39 -29.02
C ARG A 6 23.93 23.46 -28.97
N GLN A 7 23.52 23.88 -27.77
CA GLN A 7 22.92 25.21 -27.56
C GLN A 7 22.72 25.62 -26.09
N LEU A 8 23.69 25.40 -25.18
CA LEU A 8 23.62 26.00 -23.83
C LEU A 8 24.99 26.46 -23.29
N GLY A 9 25.87 26.92 -24.18
CA GLY A 9 27.10 27.62 -23.79
C GLY A 9 27.06 29.03 -24.32
N LYS A 10 26.56 29.98 -23.52
CA LYS A 10 26.79 31.45 -23.57
C LYS A 10 25.65 32.18 -22.83
N LEU A 11 25.71 32.27 -21.51
CA LEU A 11 25.18 33.43 -20.77
C LEU A 11 25.96 33.55 -19.45
N SER A 12 26.96 34.42 -19.45
CA SER A 12 27.73 34.83 -18.28
C SER A 12 26.94 35.80 -17.40
N ILE A 13 27.11 35.64 -16.09
CA ILE A 13 26.72 36.56 -15.03
C ILE A 13 27.58 37.83 -15.12
N GLY A 14 26.93 39.00 -15.10
CA GLY A 14 27.60 40.28 -14.90
C GLY A 14 26.70 41.49 -15.16
N GLY A 15 26.45 42.30 -14.11
CA GLY A 15 26.08 43.71 -14.26
C GLY A 15 24.66 44.08 -13.79
N MET A 16 24.52 44.41 -12.51
CA MET A 16 23.42 45.26 -12.02
C MET A 16 23.60 46.70 -12.50
N PRO A 17 22.54 47.39 -12.95
CA PRO A 17 22.49 48.85 -12.99
C PRO A 17 21.55 49.40 -11.92
N THR A 18 22.12 50.21 -11.03
CA THR A 18 21.47 51.15 -10.13
C THR A 18 20.95 52.37 -10.90
N THR A 19 19.79 52.90 -10.54
CA THR A 19 19.31 54.22 -10.97
C THR A 19 18.92 55.08 -9.77
N ARG A 20 19.68 56.17 -9.57
CA ARG A 20 19.40 57.38 -8.77
C ARG A 20 18.62 58.35 -9.70
N ALA A 21 17.83 59.36 -9.33
CA ALA A 21 17.70 60.18 -8.14
C ALA A 21 16.39 61.01 -8.22
N GLN A 22 15.81 61.42 -7.08
CA GLN A 22 15.21 62.75 -6.98
C GLN A 22 15.40 63.33 -5.57
N THR A 23 15.68 64.63 -5.58
CA THR A 23 16.29 65.48 -4.56
C THR A 23 15.22 66.11 -3.65
N GLN A 24 15.49 66.30 -2.35
CA GLN A 24 15.41 67.63 -1.68
C GLN A 24 15.87 67.63 -0.19
N ARG A 25 16.87 68.49 0.06
CA ARG A 25 17.08 69.47 1.16
C ARG A 25 17.29 69.06 2.64
N GLY A 26 18.40 69.57 3.18
CA GLY A 26 18.62 69.96 4.59
C GLY A 26 19.81 69.27 5.27
N ALA A 27 21.07 69.62 4.99
CA ALA A 27 21.94 70.54 5.76
C ALA A 27 22.20 70.08 7.23
N SER A 28 23.37 69.47 7.52
CA SER A 28 24.55 70.08 8.20
C SER A 28 24.59 69.68 9.70
N VAL A 29 25.65 69.24 10.41
CA VAL A 29 27.12 69.30 10.37
C VAL A 29 27.68 68.13 11.25
N PRO A 30 28.92 67.65 11.08
CA PRO A 30 29.52 66.52 11.80
C PRO A 30 30.49 66.92 12.94
N TYR A 31 30.76 66.02 13.89
CA TYR A 31 32.04 66.00 14.62
C TYR A 31 32.39 64.60 15.15
N GLU A 32 33.68 64.30 15.09
CA GLU A 32 34.35 63.03 15.40
C GLU A 32 34.67 62.85 16.91
N THR A 33 35.24 61.67 17.21
CA THR A 33 36.19 61.34 18.28
C THR A 33 35.67 60.52 19.50
N GLU A 34 35.94 59.20 19.41
CA GLU A 34 36.40 58.18 20.39
C GLU A 34 36.84 58.63 21.82
N PRO A 35 37.16 57.73 22.80
CA PRO A 35 36.37 56.65 23.41
C PRO A 35 36.50 56.61 24.97
N ARG A 36 35.83 55.64 25.62
CA ARG A 36 36.00 55.11 27.00
C ARG A 36 35.51 55.94 28.21
N SER A 37 34.50 55.42 28.93
CA SER A 37 34.64 55.04 30.35
C SER A 37 33.43 54.22 30.82
N ASP A 38 33.70 53.28 31.72
CA ASP A 38 32.80 52.28 32.28
C ASP A 38 31.67 52.89 33.13
N SER A 39 30.48 52.32 33.04
CA SER A 39 29.45 52.40 34.08
C SER A 39 28.54 51.18 34.00
N GLU A 40 28.67 50.34 35.01
CA GLU A 40 27.77 49.25 35.35
C GLU A 40 26.41 49.84 35.74
N SER A 41 25.34 49.38 35.10
CA SER A 41 23.96 49.61 35.54
C SER A 41 23.10 48.46 35.01
N GLU A 42 22.79 47.52 35.90
CA GLU A 42 21.77 46.50 35.68
C GLU A 42 20.40 47.18 35.75
N GLU A 43 19.65 47.16 34.65
CA GLU A 43 18.25 47.56 34.60
C GLU A 43 17.47 46.46 33.88
N GLU A 44 16.94 45.54 34.70
CA GLU A 44 15.95 44.53 34.35
C GLU A 44 14.65 45.21 33.89
N THR A 45 14.44 45.33 32.58
CA THR A 45 13.14 45.75 32.05
C THR A 45 12.19 44.55 31.98
N SER A 46 11.43 44.39 33.06
CA SER A 46 10.23 43.57 33.16
C SER A 46 9.26 43.88 32.00
N SER A 47 9.13 42.96 31.05
CA SER A 47 8.07 42.99 30.03
C SER A 47 6.86 42.27 30.59
N SER A 48 5.87 43.07 30.98
CA SER A 48 4.56 42.71 31.51
C SER A 48 3.89 41.58 30.72
N ASP A 49 3.61 40.48 31.42
CA ASP A 49 2.64 39.46 31.01
C ASP A 49 1.25 40.10 30.98
N GLU A 50 0.69 40.29 29.78
CA GLU A 50 -0.74 40.51 29.61
C GLU A 50 -1.45 39.21 30.00
N GLU A 51 -1.85 39.12 31.27
CA GLU A 51 -2.71 38.07 31.81
C GLU A 51 -4.04 38.05 31.05
N VAL A 52 -4.14 37.16 30.05
CA VAL A 52 -5.43 36.75 29.50
C VAL A 52 -6.24 36.14 30.66
N PRO A 53 -7.47 36.62 30.95
CA PRO A 53 -8.23 36.15 32.09
C PRO A 53 -8.43 34.64 32.02
N SER A 54 -7.90 33.94 33.02
CA SER A 54 -8.01 32.50 33.19
C SER A 54 -9.48 32.13 33.33
N GLN A 55 -10.07 31.67 32.22
CA GLN A 55 -11.41 31.09 32.23
C GLN A 55 -11.44 29.93 33.25
N PRO A 56 -12.51 29.81 34.06
CA PRO A 56 -12.60 28.75 35.06
C PRO A 56 -12.41 27.39 34.39
N ILE A 57 -11.41 26.62 34.85
CA ILE A 57 -11.05 25.32 34.29
C ILE A 57 -12.27 24.41 34.38
N ALA A 58 -12.94 24.20 33.25
CA ALA A 58 -14.16 23.42 33.19
C ALA A 58 -13.87 22.00 33.70
N ARG A 59 -14.56 21.60 34.77
CA ARG A 59 -14.51 20.24 35.31
C ARG A 59 -15.11 19.22 34.35
N VAL A 60 -16.10 19.65 33.57
CA VAL A 60 -16.79 18.83 32.57
C VAL A 60 -16.57 19.41 31.18
N VAL A 61 -16.16 18.56 30.24
CA VAL A 61 -15.84 18.92 28.86
C VAL A 61 -16.66 18.06 27.92
N ARG A 62 -17.21 18.65 26.85
CA ARG A 62 -17.92 17.90 25.82
C ARG A 62 -16.96 17.46 24.72
N GLY A 63 -17.01 16.18 24.36
CA GLY A 63 -16.31 15.63 23.20
C GLY A 63 -16.98 16.01 21.89
N SER A 64 -16.31 15.68 20.78
CA SER A 64 -16.76 15.88 19.40
C SER A 64 -18.13 15.22 19.14
N THR A 65 -18.45 14.15 19.87
CA THR A 65 -19.75 13.48 19.81
C THR A 65 -20.82 14.05 20.76
N ASN A 66 -20.55 15.21 21.38
CA ASN A 66 -21.36 15.89 22.40
C ASN A 66 -21.50 15.19 23.77
N ILE A 67 -20.76 14.09 23.99
CA ILE A 67 -20.74 13.39 25.28
C ILE A 67 -20.04 14.25 26.35
N PRO A 68 -20.65 14.46 27.54
CA PRO A 68 -19.99 15.14 28.65
C PRO A 68 -19.00 14.21 29.38
N TYR A 69 -17.76 14.65 29.52
CA TYR A 69 -16.68 13.95 30.23
C TYR A 69 -16.23 14.74 31.46
N ASP A 70 -16.13 14.06 32.61
CA ASP A 70 -15.59 14.63 33.85
C ASP A 70 -14.07 14.42 33.89
N LEU A 71 -13.33 15.52 34.02
CA LEU A 71 -11.87 15.56 34.10
C LEU A 71 -11.37 15.73 35.55
N GLY A 72 -12.27 15.65 36.53
CA GLY A 72 -11.95 15.71 37.95
C GLY A 72 -11.08 14.52 38.38
N GLY A 73 -9.76 14.76 38.47
CA GLY A 73 -8.78 13.75 38.89
C GLY A 73 -7.58 13.60 37.96
N LEU A 74 -7.60 14.24 36.79
CA LEU A 74 -6.49 14.18 35.82
C LEU A 74 -5.39 15.21 36.12
N SER A 75 -4.14 14.83 35.93
CA SER A 75 -2.99 15.74 35.94
C SER A 75 -3.09 16.83 34.86
N PRO A 76 -2.47 18.02 35.03
CA PRO A 76 -2.52 19.10 34.04
C PRO A 76 -2.07 18.66 32.63
N ALA A 77 -1.04 17.81 32.56
CA ALA A 77 -0.55 17.24 31.31
C ALA A 77 -1.58 16.31 30.64
N ALA A 78 -2.25 15.44 31.40
CA ALA A 78 -3.31 14.58 30.88
C ALA A 78 -4.53 15.41 30.41
N ARG A 79 -4.91 16.45 31.16
CA ARG A 79 -6.03 17.34 30.80
C ARG A 79 -5.81 18.03 29.45
N GLY A 80 -4.60 18.54 29.18
CA GLY A 80 -4.28 19.12 27.88
C GLY A 80 -4.47 18.13 26.72
N ARG A 81 -4.04 16.88 26.91
CA ARG A 81 -4.20 15.81 25.90
C ARG A 81 -5.65 15.39 25.71
N VAL A 82 -6.41 15.30 26.79
CA VAL A 82 -7.86 15.01 26.73
C VAL A 82 -8.59 16.11 25.97
N MET A 83 -8.31 17.37 26.30
CA MET A 83 -8.93 18.52 25.63
C MET A 83 -8.64 18.49 24.13
N HIS A 84 -7.41 18.19 23.74
CA HIS A 84 -7.00 18.12 22.34
C HIS A 84 -7.61 16.91 21.61
N GLY A 85 -7.72 15.75 22.29
CA GLY A 85 -8.37 14.56 21.72
C GLY A 85 -9.88 14.73 21.56
N LEU A 86 -10.57 15.20 22.60
CA LEU A 86 -12.03 15.34 22.63
C LEU A 86 -12.55 16.44 21.71
N LYS A 87 -11.81 17.55 21.55
CA LYS A 87 -12.18 18.63 20.62
C LYS A 87 -11.54 18.48 19.24
N GLY A 88 -10.64 17.51 19.07
CA GLY A 88 -9.93 17.31 17.82
C GLY A 88 -10.80 16.64 16.77
N GLU A 89 -10.53 16.96 15.51
CA GLU A 89 -11.13 16.32 14.35
C GLU A 89 -10.13 15.31 13.78
N PHE A 90 -10.34 14.04 14.11
CA PHE A 90 -9.57 12.94 13.52
C PHE A 90 -10.50 12.04 12.70
N VAL A 91 -9.90 11.16 11.89
CA VAL A 91 -10.62 10.15 11.10
C VAL A 91 -9.90 8.81 11.29
N VAL A 92 -10.67 7.73 11.36
CA VAL A 92 -10.14 6.36 11.28
C VAL A 92 -10.09 5.98 9.81
N ASP A 93 -8.88 5.87 9.26
CA ASP A 93 -8.67 5.46 7.87
C ASP A 93 -8.84 3.94 7.70
N ARG A 94 -8.47 3.18 8.73
CA ARG A 94 -8.54 1.72 8.73
C ARG A 94 -8.85 1.19 10.12
N CYS A 95 -9.77 0.23 10.19
CA CYS A 95 -10.05 -0.58 11.37
C CYS A 95 -9.87 -2.05 11.00
N CYS A 96 -9.07 -2.80 11.75
CA CYS A 96 -8.86 -4.22 11.48
C CYS A 96 -8.93 -5.07 12.76
N ALA A 97 -9.55 -6.24 12.66
CA ALA A 97 -9.51 -7.24 13.73
C ALA A 97 -8.12 -7.91 13.77
N THR A 98 -7.57 -8.02 14.98
CA THR A 98 -6.28 -8.68 15.27
C THR A 98 -6.54 -9.94 16.09
N ARG A 99 -5.51 -10.77 16.30
CA ARG A 99 -5.64 -11.96 17.17
C ARG A 99 -5.91 -11.61 18.64
N ARG A 100 -5.57 -10.39 19.06
CA ARG A 100 -5.65 -9.90 20.45
C ARG A 100 -6.71 -8.82 20.66
N GLY A 101 -7.42 -8.41 19.59
CA GLY A 101 -8.44 -7.37 19.64
C GLY A 101 -8.56 -6.62 18.33
N PHE A 102 -8.36 -5.29 18.34
CA PHE A 102 -8.63 -4.42 17.20
C PHE A 102 -7.60 -3.31 17.05
N ASP A 103 -7.17 -3.04 15.82
CA ASP A 103 -6.30 -1.91 15.52
C ASP A 103 -7.02 -0.86 14.68
N PHE A 104 -6.80 0.40 15.02
CA PHE A 104 -7.37 1.57 14.38
C PHE A 104 -6.24 2.50 13.92
N ASP A 105 -6.10 2.69 12.62
CA ASP A 105 -5.19 3.70 12.08
C ASP A 105 -5.92 5.05 12.00
N VAL A 106 -5.47 6.00 12.80
CA VAL A 106 -5.98 7.37 12.85
C VAL A 106 -5.14 8.24 11.89
N ALA A 107 -5.79 9.09 11.11
CA ALA A 107 -5.21 9.88 10.02
C ALA A 107 -3.99 10.76 10.40
N ASP A 108 -3.79 11.04 11.69
CA ASP A 108 -2.65 11.77 12.26
C ASP A 108 -1.53 10.85 12.80
N HIS A 109 -1.32 9.69 12.16
CA HIS A 109 -0.19 8.76 12.42
C HIS A 109 -0.22 8.02 13.77
N GLY A 110 -1.34 8.01 14.47
CA GLY A 110 -1.56 7.15 15.63
C GLY A 110 -2.25 5.85 15.23
N ARG A 111 -1.53 4.71 15.26
CA ARG A 111 -2.21 3.42 15.35
C ARG A 111 -2.60 3.20 16.79
N VAL A 112 -3.89 3.12 17.06
CA VAL A 112 -4.42 2.78 18.38
C VAL A 112 -4.83 1.31 18.33
N GLY A 113 -4.15 0.48 19.12
CA GLY A 113 -4.49 -0.91 19.32
C GLY A 113 -5.28 -1.09 20.60
N LEU A 114 -6.42 -1.75 20.49
CA LEU A 114 -7.16 -2.32 21.60
C LEU A 114 -6.76 -3.79 21.70
N ASN A 115 -5.84 -4.11 22.59
CA ASN A 115 -5.33 -5.48 22.75
C ASN A 115 -5.54 -5.95 24.19
N ASP A 116 -6.15 -7.12 24.36
CA ASP A 116 -6.37 -7.76 25.67
C ASP A 116 -6.98 -6.81 26.73
N GLY A 117 -7.85 -5.88 26.30
CA GLY A 117 -8.53 -4.92 27.17
C GLY A 117 -7.76 -3.63 27.47
N SER A 118 -6.60 -3.38 26.84
CA SER A 118 -5.79 -2.18 27.02
C SER A 118 -5.64 -1.38 25.72
N LEU A 119 -5.55 -0.05 25.82
CA LEU A 119 -5.30 0.87 24.70
C LEU A 119 -3.82 1.22 24.60
N VAL A 120 -3.23 0.92 23.46
CA VAL A 120 -1.84 1.26 23.14
C VAL A 120 -1.83 2.12 21.89
N CYS A 121 -0.99 3.15 21.84
CA CYS A 121 -0.85 3.97 20.64
C CYS A 121 0.60 4.03 20.15
N SER A 122 0.80 3.95 18.83
CA SER A 122 2.12 4.05 18.19
C SER A 122 2.66 5.49 18.09
N CYS A 123 1.92 6.50 18.56
CA CYS A 123 2.36 7.89 18.47
C CYS A 123 3.43 8.24 19.53
N ARG A 124 4.25 9.26 19.23
CA ARG A 124 5.35 9.72 20.10
C ARG A 124 4.89 10.11 21.51
N ASP A 125 3.71 10.73 21.63
CA ASP A 125 3.16 11.21 22.91
C ASP A 125 2.89 10.08 23.91
N PHE A 126 2.53 8.89 23.41
CA PHE A 126 2.24 7.71 24.23
C PHE A 126 3.54 7.05 24.72
N GLY A 127 4.49 6.82 23.80
CA GLY A 127 5.75 6.11 24.10
C GLY A 127 6.69 6.79 25.10
N GLN A 128 6.52 8.10 25.35
CA GLN A 128 7.38 8.85 26.27
C GLN A 128 6.85 8.94 27.71
N THR A 129 5.55 8.75 27.94
CA THR A 129 4.91 9.12 29.22
C THR A 129 3.96 8.07 29.78
N ASN A 130 3.68 6.98 29.05
CA ASN A 130 2.70 5.96 29.41
C ASN A 130 1.29 6.50 29.75
N LEU A 131 1.04 7.77 29.40
CA LEU A 131 -0.25 8.46 29.48
C LEU A 131 -0.95 8.32 28.13
N ALA A 132 -2.28 8.25 28.15
CA ALA A 132 -3.03 8.27 26.90
C ALA A 132 -2.72 9.52 26.07
N CYS A 133 -2.57 9.32 24.77
CA CYS A 133 -2.39 10.38 23.80
C CYS A 133 -3.75 10.92 23.32
N ARG A 134 -3.72 12.02 22.56
CA ARG A 134 -4.92 12.61 21.94
C ARG A 134 -5.72 11.61 21.10
N HIS A 135 -5.06 10.69 20.40
CA HIS A 135 -5.71 9.67 19.56
C HIS A 135 -6.54 8.68 20.36
N ILE A 136 -6.04 8.26 21.53
CA ILE A 136 -6.75 7.33 22.42
C ILE A 136 -8.03 8.01 22.94
N TYR A 137 -7.94 9.24 23.45
CA TYR A 137 -9.11 9.97 23.96
C TYR A 137 -10.17 10.21 22.88
N TRP A 138 -9.73 10.57 21.68
CA TRP A 138 -10.64 10.75 20.55
C TRP A 138 -11.33 9.44 20.13
N LEU A 139 -10.57 8.34 20.00
CA LEU A 139 -11.13 7.05 19.60
C LEU A 139 -12.17 6.56 20.61
N VAL A 140 -11.91 6.74 21.90
CA VAL A 140 -12.83 6.36 22.97
C VAL A 140 -14.14 7.15 22.91
N ASP A 141 -14.11 8.44 22.56
CA ASP A 141 -15.30 9.26 22.29
C ASP A 141 -16.13 8.68 21.12
N GLN A 142 -15.45 8.33 20.02
CA GLN A 142 -16.13 7.75 18.85
C GLN A 142 -16.77 6.39 19.14
N LEU A 143 -16.03 5.50 19.84
CA LEU A 143 -16.50 4.18 20.23
C LEU A 143 -17.68 4.30 21.21
N HIS A 144 -17.57 5.12 22.26
CA HIS A 144 -18.64 5.28 23.25
C HIS A 144 -19.96 5.69 22.59
N ARG A 145 -19.93 6.65 21.66
CA ARG A 145 -21.12 7.05 20.89
C ARG A 145 -21.62 5.96 19.94
N GLY A 146 -20.74 5.10 19.43
CA GLY A 146 -21.09 3.93 18.62
C GLY A 146 -21.88 2.87 19.40
N PHE A 147 -21.55 2.66 20.68
CA PHE A 147 -22.24 1.68 21.54
C PHE A 147 -23.50 2.23 22.21
N TYR A 148 -23.50 3.51 22.57
CA TYR A 148 -24.57 4.15 23.31
C TYR A 148 -25.17 5.31 22.48
N PRO A 149 -26.28 5.08 21.75
CA PRO A 149 -26.89 6.10 20.89
C PRO A 149 -27.54 7.28 21.64
N GLY A 150 -27.51 7.31 22.99
CA GLY A 150 -28.02 8.40 23.83
C GLY A 150 -26.91 9.22 24.50
N LEU A 151 -27.26 10.43 24.98
CA LEU A 151 -26.39 11.18 25.89
C LEU A 151 -26.42 10.51 27.27
N PRO A 152 -25.26 10.26 27.90
CA PRO A 152 -25.26 9.70 29.25
C PRO A 152 -25.89 10.71 30.23
N PRO A 153 -26.66 10.23 31.21
CA PRO A 153 -27.36 11.09 32.17
C PRO A 153 -26.40 11.83 33.13
N GLN A 154 -25.16 11.37 33.24
CA GLN A 154 -24.10 11.97 34.04
C GLN A 154 -22.81 12.04 33.21
N ALA A 155 -21.91 12.95 33.60
CA ALA A 155 -20.62 13.08 32.94
C ALA A 155 -19.79 11.80 33.12
N VAL A 156 -19.24 11.29 32.02
CA VAL A 156 -18.45 10.05 32.01
C VAL A 156 -17.07 10.35 32.57
N ARG A 157 -16.64 9.62 33.60
CA ARG A 157 -15.28 9.77 34.13
C ARG A 157 -14.23 9.23 33.16
N MET A 158 -13.20 10.04 32.93
CA MET A 158 -12.05 9.69 32.09
C MET A 158 -10.81 9.43 32.95
N SER A 159 -10.06 8.37 32.67
CA SER A 159 -8.78 8.06 33.33
C SER A 159 -7.59 8.67 32.58
N GLU A 160 -6.42 8.68 33.22
CA GLU A 160 -5.15 9.11 32.60
C GLU A 160 -4.66 8.14 31.50
N THR A 161 -5.14 6.90 31.52
CA THR A 161 -4.87 5.85 30.53
C THR A 161 -5.86 5.89 29.35
N GLY A 162 -6.81 6.84 29.34
CA GLY A 162 -7.81 6.97 28.27
C GLY A 162 -9.02 6.07 28.42
N GLU A 163 -9.07 5.29 29.49
CA GLU A 163 -10.18 4.39 29.77
C GLU A 163 -11.33 5.17 30.43
N THR A 164 -12.55 4.75 30.11
CA THR A 164 -13.77 5.23 30.78
C THR A 164 -14.32 4.15 31.69
N GLN A 165 -15.20 4.53 32.63
CA GLN A 165 -15.92 3.57 33.47
C GLN A 165 -16.73 2.51 32.68
N PHE A 166 -16.98 2.73 31.39
CA PHE A 166 -17.69 1.80 30.51
C PHE A 166 -16.75 1.03 29.57
N PHE A 167 -15.45 1.28 29.65
CA PHE A 167 -14.48 0.83 28.66
C PHE A 167 -14.32 -0.69 28.61
N SER A 168 -14.29 -1.38 29.77
CA SER A 168 -14.25 -2.84 29.80
C SER A 168 -15.42 -3.47 29.05
N ARG A 169 -16.63 -2.90 29.21
CA ARG A 169 -17.83 -3.35 28.51
C ARG A 169 -17.80 -3.01 27.01
N ILE A 170 -17.20 -1.88 26.64
CA ILE A 170 -16.96 -1.50 25.24
C ILE A 170 -15.99 -2.49 24.59
N ALA A 171 -14.89 -2.84 25.27
CA ALA A 171 -13.88 -3.78 24.78
C ALA A 171 -14.46 -5.19 24.59
N GLU A 172 -15.26 -5.68 25.54
CA GLU A 172 -15.95 -6.98 25.45
C GLU A 172 -16.96 -7.03 24.29
N MET A 173 -17.77 -5.98 24.11
CA MET A 173 -18.82 -5.96 23.09
C MET A 173 -18.33 -5.52 21.70
N LEU A 174 -17.06 -5.13 21.56
CA LEU A 174 -16.49 -4.67 20.29
C LEU A 174 -16.45 -5.76 19.23
N GLY A 175 -16.18 -7.00 19.63
CA GLY A 175 -16.22 -8.17 18.76
C GLY A 175 -17.47 -8.21 17.87
N ASP A 176 -18.64 -8.16 18.51
CA ASP A 176 -19.91 -8.40 17.83
C ASP A 176 -20.47 -7.16 17.10
N LYS A 177 -19.94 -5.96 17.40
CA LYS A 177 -20.52 -4.68 16.93
C LYS A 177 -19.59 -3.82 16.10
N ILE A 178 -18.31 -4.19 15.96
CA ILE A 178 -17.32 -3.37 15.27
C ILE A 178 -17.70 -3.12 13.81
N GLU A 179 -18.24 -4.12 13.11
CA GLU A 179 -18.64 -3.98 11.70
C GLU A 179 -19.79 -2.99 11.54
N GLU A 180 -20.79 -3.05 12.43
CA GLU A 180 -21.89 -2.09 12.45
C GLU A 180 -21.42 -0.67 12.79
N ILE A 181 -20.50 -0.53 13.75
CA ILE A 181 -19.94 0.76 14.17
C ILE A 181 -19.12 1.35 13.02
N ALA A 182 -18.26 0.55 12.40
CA ALA A 182 -17.46 0.98 11.26
C ALA A 182 -18.33 1.44 10.09
N LYS A 183 -19.40 0.70 9.77
CA LYS A 183 -20.37 1.09 8.74
C LYS A 183 -21.08 2.41 9.06
N LYS A 184 -21.52 2.61 10.31
CA LYS A 184 -22.19 3.85 10.76
C LYS A 184 -21.27 5.07 10.75
N ARG A 185 -19.96 4.85 10.96
CA ARG A 185 -18.94 5.89 11.01
C ARG A 185 -18.14 6.05 9.72
N SER A 186 -18.49 5.30 8.68
CA SER A 186 -17.78 5.27 7.40
C SER A 186 -16.29 4.90 7.53
N TRP A 187 -15.95 4.02 8.48
CA TRP A 187 -14.60 3.47 8.65
C TRP A 187 -14.42 2.24 7.77
N LEU A 188 -13.25 2.11 7.13
CA LEU A 188 -12.89 0.91 6.38
C LEU A 188 -12.56 -0.24 7.35
N TYR A 189 -13.48 -1.20 7.50
CA TYR A 189 -13.33 -2.35 8.39
C TYR A 189 -12.83 -3.60 7.66
N PHE A 190 -11.87 -4.28 8.27
CA PHE A 190 -11.32 -5.55 7.82
C PHE A 190 -11.56 -6.64 8.89
N PRO A 191 -12.45 -7.63 8.64
CA PRO A 191 -12.59 -8.80 9.49
C PRO A 191 -11.25 -9.57 9.50
N GLY A 192 -10.68 -9.84 10.68
CA GLY A 192 -9.30 -10.33 10.85
C GLY A 192 -9.00 -11.62 10.05
N VAL A 193 -7.82 -11.82 9.48
CA VAL A 193 -6.47 -11.59 10.01
C VAL A 193 -5.64 -10.74 9.04
N THR A 194 -5.24 -9.54 9.46
CA THR A 194 -3.92 -8.93 9.17
C THR A 194 -3.86 -7.58 9.92
N SER A 195 -3.37 -7.60 11.16
CA SER A 195 -2.79 -6.37 11.72
C SER A 195 -1.36 -6.20 11.19
N PRO A 196 -0.98 -5.02 10.67
CA PRO A 196 0.38 -4.74 10.22
C PRO A 196 1.33 -4.27 11.33
N ALA A 197 1.15 -4.64 12.60
CA ALA A 197 2.13 -4.35 13.67
C ALA A 197 2.31 -5.58 14.56
N ASP A 198 3.12 -6.50 14.06
CA ASP A 198 4.13 -7.27 14.79
C ASP A 198 4.58 -8.38 13.86
N SER A 199 5.34 -7.98 12.85
CA SER A 199 5.98 -8.89 11.91
C SER A 199 7.37 -8.37 11.56
N SER A 200 8.19 -8.23 12.59
CA SER A 200 9.61 -8.60 12.49
C SER A 200 9.78 -10.09 12.18
N THR A 201 8.69 -10.85 12.11
CA THR A 201 8.56 -12.12 11.38
C THR A 201 7.41 -11.98 10.38
N GLY A 202 7.70 -11.41 9.22
CA GLY A 202 6.77 -11.43 8.08
C GLY A 202 6.32 -12.86 7.84
N GLY A 203 5.01 -13.08 7.74
CA GLY A 203 4.54 -14.23 6.98
C GLY A 203 5.20 -14.19 5.59
N PRO A 204 5.35 -15.33 4.90
CA PRO A 204 6.07 -15.43 3.62
C PRO A 204 5.55 -14.49 2.51
N GLU A 205 4.45 -13.78 2.74
CA GLU A 205 3.73 -12.96 1.75
C GLU A 205 3.81 -11.44 2.00
N SER A 206 4.46 -10.97 3.08
CA SER A 206 4.57 -9.53 3.37
C SER A 206 5.89 -8.93 2.88
N MET A 207 5.83 -7.85 2.09
CA MET A 207 7.04 -7.19 1.57
C MET A 207 7.96 -6.65 2.69
N SER A 208 9.25 -6.94 2.56
CA SER A 208 10.32 -6.34 3.35
C SER A 208 10.44 -4.82 3.10
N ARG A 209 11.10 -4.09 4.00
CA ARG A 209 11.34 -2.64 3.85
C ARG A 209 12.01 -2.27 2.51
N PRO A 210 13.05 -2.97 2.04
CA PRO A 210 13.66 -2.72 0.73
C PRO A 210 12.72 -3.00 -0.44
N GLN A 211 11.92 -4.06 -0.38
CA GLN A 211 10.90 -4.34 -1.40
C GLN A 211 9.85 -3.21 -1.45
N LYS A 212 9.42 -2.70 -0.29
CA LYS A 212 8.50 -1.55 -0.22
C LYS A 212 9.13 -0.27 -0.78
N ALA A 213 10.42 -0.04 -0.53
CA ALA A 213 11.13 1.10 -1.08
C ALA A 213 11.26 1.01 -2.62
N ARG A 214 11.60 -0.17 -3.16
CA ARG A 214 11.59 -0.40 -4.62
C ARG A 214 10.22 -0.20 -5.22
N ASP A 215 9.19 -0.74 -4.57
CA ASP A 215 7.81 -0.59 -5.02
C ASP A 215 7.42 0.89 -5.16
N ILE A 216 7.69 1.70 -4.13
CA ILE A 216 7.47 3.15 -4.16
C ILE A 216 8.25 3.82 -5.30
N LEU A 217 9.55 3.59 -5.39
CA LEU A 217 10.39 4.32 -6.36
C LEU A 217 10.12 3.88 -7.80
N SER A 218 9.85 2.60 -8.00
CA SER A 218 9.47 2.07 -9.31
C SER A 218 8.17 2.70 -9.81
N ALA A 219 7.25 3.13 -8.93
CA ALA A 219 6.00 3.79 -9.32
C ALA A 219 6.22 5.10 -10.10
N PHE A 220 7.36 5.77 -9.91
CA PHE A 220 7.74 6.97 -10.67
C PHE A 220 8.33 6.65 -12.05
N SER A 221 8.77 5.42 -12.28
CA SER A 221 9.20 4.96 -13.59
C SER A 221 8.01 4.53 -14.43
N LYS A 222 7.98 4.92 -15.71
CA LYS A 222 6.91 4.56 -16.64
C LYS A 222 6.81 3.05 -16.86
N SER A 223 7.94 2.34 -16.93
CA SER A 223 7.98 0.94 -17.37
C SER A 223 8.67 -0.01 -16.39
N ALA A 224 9.52 0.47 -15.49
CA ALA A 224 10.25 -0.40 -14.58
C ALA A 224 9.30 -1.04 -13.56
N MET A 225 9.42 -2.36 -13.42
CA MET A 225 8.74 -3.11 -12.36
C MET A 225 9.56 -3.03 -11.05
N PRO A 226 8.95 -3.23 -9.87
CA PRO A 226 9.67 -3.21 -8.60
C PRO A 226 10.89 -4.14 -8.56
N ASP A 227 10.77 -5.34 -9.14
CA ASP A 227 11.86 -6.35 -9.17
C ASP A 227 13.01 -5.96 -10.13
N GLU A 228 12.73 -5.08 -11.09
CA GLU A 228 13.69 -4.60 -12.09
C GLU A 228 14.26 -3.22 -11.75
N PHE A 229 13.71 -2.56 -10.73
CA PHE A 229 14.16 -1.24 -10.31
C PHE A 229 15.49 -1.34 -9.57
N ARG A 230 16.56 -0.89 -10.23
CA ARG A 230 17.92 -0.78 -9.67
C ARG A 230 18.39 -2.08 -8.98
N PRO A 231 18.55 -3.18 -9.72
CA PRO A 231 18.99 -4.46 -9.17
C PRO A 231 20.41 -4.40 -8.59
N ASP A 232 21.23 -3.44 -9.06
CA ASP A 232 22.57 -3.14 -8.57
C ASP A 232 22.60 -2.75 -7.07
N LEU A 233 21.49 -2.28 -6.52
CA LEU A 233 21.43 -1.81 -5.13
C LEU A 233 21.21 -2.93 -4.10
N VAL A 234 20.99 -4.18 -4.52
CA VAL A 234 20.65 -5.32 -3.64
C VAL A 234 21.70 -5.58 -2.56
N GLU A 235 22.98 -5.54 -2.91
CA GLU A 235 24.09 -5.85 -1.99
C GLU A 235 24.22 -4.83 -0.84
N THR A 236 23.71 -3.62 -1.04
CA THR A 236 23.85 -2.53 -0.08
C THR A 236 22.79 -2.55 1.03
N ILE A 237 21.75 -3.37 0.91
CA ILE A 237 20.52 -3.29 1.71
C ILE A 237 20.71 -3.64 3.19
N ASN A 238 21.60 -4.59 3.50
CA ASN A 238 21.67 -5.18 4.85
C ASN A 238 22.61 -4.43 5.80
N GLN A 239 23.33 -3.42 5.30
CA GLN A 239 24.26 -2.65 6.11
C GLN A 239 23.57 -1.41 6.69
N PRO A 240 23.55 -1.21 8.02
CA PRO A 240 23.02 0.02 8.61
C PRO A 240 23.86 1.22 8.15
N ARG A 241 23.20 2.32 7.79
CA ARG A 241 23.82 3.56 7.33
C ARG A 241 23.22 4.78 8.00
N THR A 242 24.03 5.81 8.22
CA THR A 242 23.52 7.15 8.51
C THR A 242 22.99 7.83 7.23
N PRO A 243 22.17 8.89 7.33
CA PRO A 243 21.68 9.61 6.16
C PRO A 243 22.79 10.11 5.23
N GLU A 244 23.91 10.57 5.78
CA GLU A 244 25.07 11.05 5.01
C GLU A 244 25.73 9.91 4.23
N GLN A 245 25.80 8.71 4.82
CA GLN A 245 26.32 7.50 4.18
C GLN A 245 25.39 6.92 3.11
N CYS A 246 24.12 7.34 3.08
CA CYS A 246 23.16 6.94 2.06
C CYS A 246 23.35 7.71 0.74
N VAL A 247 24.06 8.84 0.76
CA VAL A 247 24.26 9.68 -0.43
C VAL A 247 25.19 9.00 -1.42
N VAL A 248 24.72 8.88 -2.67
CA VAL A 248 25.49 8.40 -3.82
C VAL A 248 25.68 9.58 -4.77
N GLN A 249 26.91 10.07 -4.87
CA GLN A 249 27.23 11.24 -5.68
C GLN A 249 26.86 10.99 -7.15
N GLY A 250 26.05 11.88 -7.73
CA GLY A 250 25.59 11.79 -9.12
C GLY A 250 24.43 10.82 -9.35
N ASP A 251 23.92 10.13 -8.32
CA ASP A 251 22.86 9.14 -8.45
C ASP A 251 21.74 9.38 -7.42
N PHE A 252 20.74 10.14 -7.84
CA PHE A 252 19.59 10.49 -7.01
C PHE A 252 18.71 9.29 -6.68
N GLU A 253 18.49 8.38 -7.63
CA GLU A 253 17.65 7.19 -7.41
C GLU A 253 18.28 6.27 -6.37
N ALA A 254 19.59 6.02 -6.45
CA ALA A 254 20.31 5.23 -5.46
C ALA A 254 20.32 5.90 -4.09
N THR A 255 20.53 7.22 -4.06
CA THR A 255 20.47 8.00 -2.82
C THR A 255 19.10 7.89 -2.17
N MET A 256 18.03 8.11 -2.94
CA MET A 256 16.65 8.06 -2.44
C MET A 256 16.27 6.65 -2.00
N PHE A 257 16.71 5.62 -2.73
CA PHE A 257 16.50 4.22 -2.34
C PHE A 257 17.16 3.91 -1.00
N ARG A 258 18.46 4.24 -0.83
CA ARG A 258 19.18 4.00 0.42
C ARG A 258 18.56 4.75 1.59
N LEU A 259 18.20 6.02 1.39
CA LEU A 259 17.49 6.82 2.39
C LEU A 259 16.13 6.20 2.74
N ALA A 260 15.34 5.76 1.76
CA ALA A 260 14.06 5.09 2.02
C ALA A 260 14.20 3.75 2.77
N VAL A 261 15.32 3.06 2.60
CA VAL A 261 15.61 1.81 3.30
C VAL A 261 16.05 2.06 4.75
N HIS A 262 16.89 3.06 5.00
CA HIS A 262 17.56 3.25 6.29
C HIS A 262 17.02 4.40 7.15
N ASP A 263 16.34 5.38 6.56
CA ASP A 263 15.75 6.54 7.27
C ASP A 263 14.21 6.44 7.31
N GLU A 264 13.65 6.50 8.51
CA GLU A 264 12.20 6.35 8.72
C GLU A 264 11.40 7.60 8.29
N ASN A 265 11.99 8.79 8.40
CA ASN A 265 11.32 10.03 8.02
C ASN A 265 11.17 10.12 6.50
N VAL A 266 12.25 9.81 5.76
CA VAL A 266 12.24 9.80 4.29
C VAL A 266 11.24 8.76 3.79
N TYR A 267 11.28 7.55 4.32
CA TYR A 267 10.31 6.52 3.92
C TYR A 267 8.87 6.90 4.26
N SER A 268 8.62 7.46 5.43
CA SER A 268 7.30 7.94 5.83
C SER A 268 6.80 9.05 4.89
N GLY A 269 7.67 9.98 4.51
CA GLY A 269 7.38 11.01 3.51
C GLY A 269 7.03 10.40 2.16
N LEU A 270 7.85 9.47 1.67
CA LEU A 270 7.60 8.79 0.39
C LEU A 270 6.30 7.98 0.39
N ARG A 271 5.93 7.34 1.50
CA ARG A 271 4.64 6.64 1.64
C ARG A 271 3.44 7.57 1.57
N LYS A 272 3.57 8.82 2.02
CA LYS A 272 2.52 9.84 1.89
C LYS A 272 2.36 10.27 0.43
N VAL A 273 3.48 10.51 -0.24
CA VAL A 273 3.50 10.91 -1.66
C VAL A 273 3.00 9.79 -2.56
N MET A 274 3.28 8.53 -2.20
CA MET A 274 2.92 7.36 -2.99
C MET A 274 2.19 6.29 -2.14
N PRO A 275 0.87 6.46 -1.94
CA PRO A 275 0.05 5.57 -1.12
C PRO A 275 0.00 4.12 -1.62
N SER A 276 -0.37 3.17 -0.75
CA SER A 276 -0.46 1.74 -1.10
C SER A 276 -1.48 1.43 -2.20
N GLY A 277 -2.62 2.12 -2.24
CA GLY A 277 -3.61 1.98 -3.30
C GLY A 277 -3.04 2.33 -4.67
N ALA A 278 -2.54 3.56 -4.81
CA ALA A 278 -1.92 4.03 -6.04
C ALA A 278 -0.78 3.12 -6.53
N ARG A 279 0.05 2.60 -5.62
CA ARG A 279 1.12 1.65 -5.99
C ARG A 279 0.59 0.33 -6.52
N ALA A 280 -0.50 -0.18 -5.95
CA ALA A 280 -1.13 -1.40 -6.45
C ALA A 280 -1.69 -1.19 -7.85
N ASP A 281 -2.41 -0.08 -8.06
CA ASP A 281 -3.00 0.27 -9.35
C ASP A 281 -1.90 0.43 -10.42
N ILE A 282 -0.87 1.24 -10.16
CA ILE A 282 0.27 1.45 -11.07
C ILE A 282 0.98 0.12 -11.39
N PHE A 283 1.13 -0.77 -10.41
CA PHE A 283 1.77 -2.06 -10.63
C PHE A 283 0.97 -2.94 -11.59
N PHE A 284 -0.34 -3.07 -11.36
CA PHE A 284 -1.19 -3.90 -12.23
C PHE A 284 -1.40 -3.27 -13.61
N ASP A 285 -1.44 -1.94 -13.71
CA ASP A 285 -1.44 -1.21 -14.99
C ASP A 285 -0.19 -1.52 -15.82
N LYS A 286 0.99 -1.56 -15.17
CA LYS A 286 2.24 -1.95 -15.84
C LYS A 286 2.22 -3.40 -16.31
N ILE A 287 1.71 -4.32 -15.50
CA ILE A 287 1.55 -5.72 -15.90
C ILE A 287 0.63 -5.82 -17.11
N GLN A 288 -0.56 -5.20 -17.06
CA GLN A 288 -1.50 -5.20 -18.18
C GLN A 288 -0.87 -4.61 -19.44
N THR A 289 -0.15 -3.49 -19.32
CA THR A 289 0.55 -2.87 -20.43
C THR A 289 1.58 -3.80 -21.04
N ARG A 290 2.36 -4.53 -20.23
CA ARG A 290 3.33 -5.51 -20.71
C ARG A 290 2.67 -6.71 -21.39
N ILE A 291 1.53 -7.19 -20.89
CA ILE A 291 0.75 -8.25 -21.54
C ILE A 291 0.27 -7.79 -22.92
N ARG A 292 -0.29 -6.58 -23.02
CA ARG A 292 -0.73 -5.99 -24.31
C ARG A 292 0.42 -5.84 -25.30
N ILE A 293 1.57 -5.34 -24.83
CA ILE A 293 2.77 -5.20 -25.68
C ILE A 293 3.23 -6.57 -26.17
N LEU A 294 3.28 -7.58 -25.30
CA LEU A 294 3.68 -8.94 -25.70
C LEU A 294 2.77 -9.50 -26.79
N PHE A 295 1.45 -9.37 -26.66
CA PHE A 295 0.52 -9.82 -27.70
C PHE A 295 0.69 -9.04 -29.00
N ALA A 296 0.82 -7.71 -28.94
CA ALA A 296 1.03 -6.89 -30.13
C ALA A 296 2.36 -7.20 -30.85
N GLU A 297 3.43 -7.46 -30.10
CA GLU A 297 4.70 -7.88 -30.68
C GLU A 297 4.64 -9.29 -31.26
N PHE A 298 3.91 -10.20 -30.61
CA PHE A 298 3.67 -11.55 -31.11
C PHE A 298 2.87 -11.54 -32.42
N ASP A 299 1.79 -10.75 -32.46
CA ASP A 299 0.97 -10.60 -33.67
C ASP A 299 1.81 -10.00 -34.82
N ARG A 300 2.65 -8.99 -34.53
CA ARG A 300 3.61 -8.45 -35.50
C ARG A 300 4.64 -9.48 -35.96
N TYR A 301 5.14 -10.33 -35.05
CA TYR A 301 6.07 -11.41 -35.39
C TYR A 301 5.42 -12.44 -36.31
N ARG A 302 4.18 -12.86 -36.03
CA ARG A 302 3.40 -13.75 -36.91
C ARG A 302 3.21 -13.18 -38.31
N GLU A 303 2.91 -11.87 -38.42
CA GLU A 303 2.64 -11.23 -39.71
C GLU A 303 3.90 -10.97 -40.54
N THR A 304 5.03 -10.63 -39.90
CA THR A 304 6.19 -10.06 -40.60
C THR A 304 7.50 -10.81 -40.40
N GLY A 305 7.56 -11.75 -39.46
CA GLY A 305 8.81 -12.38 -39.00
C GLY A 305 9.73 -11.43 -38.24
N ALA A 306 9.28 -10.21 -37.91
CA ALA A 306 10.14 -9.20 -37.30
C ALA A 306 10.49 -9.57 -35.85
N VAL A 307 11.75 -9.96 -35.63
CA VAL A 307 12.30 -10.19 -34.29
C VAL A 307 12.37 -8.90 -33.47
N ARG A 308 12.43 -9.05 -32.15
CA ARG A 308 12.67 -7.93 -31.24
C ARG A 308 14.08 -7.33 -31.45
N PRO A 309 14.33 -6.09 -30.99
CA PRO A 309 15.64 -5.44 -31.11
C PRO A 309 16.80 -6.21 -30.46
N ASP A 310 16.52 -7.08 -29.49
CA ASP A 310 17.48 -7.95 -28.83
C ASP A 310 17.72 -9.28 -29.59
N GLY A 311 17.11 -9.45 -30.76
CA GLY A 311 17.17 -10.65 -31.58
C GLY A 311 16.18 -11.74 -31.19
N THR A 312 15.31 -11.51 -30.19
CA THR A 312 14.35 -12.52 -29.75
C THR A 312 13.25 -12.72 -30.79
N ALA A 313 13.12 -13.96 -31.26
CA ALA A 313 11.97 -14.43 -32.04
C ALA A 313 10.82 -14.80 -31.09
N LEU A 314 9.62 -14.28 -31.34
CA LEU A 314 8.44 -14.53 -30.51
C LEU A 314 7.72 -15.82 -30.91
N GLU A 315 8.47 -16.92 -30.87
CA GLU A 315 7.92 -18.27 -31.01
C GLU A 315 6.97 -18.60 -29.84
N ILE A 316 6.03 -19.52 -30.06
CA ILE A 316 5.01 -19.89 -29.05
C ILE A 316 5.62 -20.23 -27.68
N PRO A 317 6.70 -21.04 -27.56
CA PRO A 317 7.30 -21.33 -26.25
C PRO A 317 7.79 -20.09 -25.51
N VAL A 318 8.32 -19.09 -26.23
CA VAL A 318 8.80 -17.83 -25.65
C VAL A 318 7.63 -17.03 -25.11
N VAL A 319 6.54 -16.92 -25.88
CA VAL A 319 5.32 -16.22 -25.46
C VAL A 319 4.68 -16.91 -24.26
N VAL A 320 4.59 -18.24 -24.27
CA VAL A 320 4.05 -19.05 -23.16
C VAL A 320 4.84 -18.83 -21.88
N GLU A 321 6.18 -18.89 -21.95
CA GLU A 321 7.05 -18.67 -20.80
C GLU A 321 6.90 -17.24 -20.25
N GLU A 322 6.85 -16.24 -21.13
CA GLU A 322 6.63 -14.85 -20.73
C GLU A 322 5.28 -14.65 -20.06
N LEU A 323 4.20 -15.25 -20.58
CA LEU A 323 2.87 -15.17 -20.00
C LEU A 323 2.80 -15.87 -18.63
N LYS A 324 3.43 -17.05 -18.48
CA LYS A 324 3.55 -17.73 -17.17
C LYS A 324 4.31 -16.87 -16.16
N ARG A 325 5.43 -16.27 -16.56
CA ARG A 325 6.17 -15.33 -15.71
C ARG A 325 5.32 -14.13 -15.26
N ARG A 326 4.46 -13.59 -16.13
CA ARG A 326 3.52 -12.50 -15.77
C ARG A 326 2.44 -13.00 -14.82
N LEU A 327 1.92 -14.20 -15.05
CA LEU A 327 0.94 -14.83 -14.15
C LEU A 327 1.51 -15.02 -12.74
N ASP A 328 2.74 -15.50 -12.61
CA ASP A 328 3.44 -15.64 -11.33
C ASP A 328 3.67 -14.29 -10.64
N GLN A 329 3.93 -13.23 -11.41
CA GLN A 329 4.04 -11.87 -10.89
C GLN A 329 2.70 -11.36 -10.35
N ILE A 330 1.60 -11.61 -11.08
CA ILE A 330 0.25 -11.29 -10.61
C ILE A 330 -0.04 -12.03 -9.31
N GLN A 331 0.14 -13.36 -9.31
CA GLN A 331 -0.17 -14.23 -8.17
C GLN A 331 0.52 -13.76 -6.90
N ARG A 332 1.84 -13.54 -6.94
CA ARG A 332 2.63 -13.09 -5.78
C ARG A 332 2.21 -11.70 -5.28
N ASN A 333 1.67 -10.85 -6.16
CA ASN A 333 1.32 -9.47 -5.82
C ASN A 333 -0.14 -9.26 -5.42
N ILE A 334 -1.03 -10.25 -5.58
CA ILE A 334 -2.41 -10.17 -5.07
C ILE A 334 -2.38 -9.99 -3.54
N LEU A 335 -1.71 -10.90 -2.83
CA LEU A 335 -1.66 -10.88 -1.37
C LEU A 335 -0.66 -9.86 -0.83
N ALA A 336 0.51 -9.74 -1.47
CA ALA A 336 1.55 -8.78 -1.05
C ALA A 336 1.08 -7.31 -1.11
N ARG A 337 0.06 -7.01 -1.93
CA ARG A 337 -0.53 -5.67 -2.09
C ARG A 337 -1.95 -5.58 -1.53
N SER A 338 -2.35 -6.52 -0.69
CA SER A 338 -3.64 -6.47 0.00
C SER A 338 -3.79 -5.16 0.80
N PRO A 339 -4.97 -4.51 0.79
CA PRO A 339 -6.22 -4.94 0.14
C PRO A 339 -6.39 -4.47 -1.31
N HIS A 340 -5.49 -3.64 -1.83
CA HIS A 340 -5.67 -2.95 -3.11
C HIS A 340 -5.31 -3.82 -4.32
N GLY A 341 -4.59 -4.92 -4.12
CA GLY A 341 -4.12 -5.76 -5.22
C GLY A 341 -5.20 -6.55 -5.96
N SER A 342 -6.38 -6.75 -5.37
CA SER A 342 -7.37 -7.68 -5.93
C SER A 342 -8.04 -7.17 -7.21
N ILE A 343 -8.35 -5.88 -7.31
CA ILE A 343 -9.09 -5.32 -8.46
C ILE A 343 -8.23 -5.34 -9.72
N GLY A 344 -7.04 -4.72 -9.67
CA GLY A 344 -6.11 -4.70 -10.80
C GLY A 344 -5.62 -6.09 -11.22
N ALA A 345 -5.49 -7.03 -10.27
CA ALA A 345 -5.19 -8.42 -10.57
C ALA A 345 -6.34 -9.10 -11.34
N ALA A 346 -7.59 -8.93 -10.90
CA ALA A 346 -8.75 -9.45 -11.62
C ALA A 346 -8.78 -8.96 -13.06
N GLU A 347 -8.61 -7.65 -13.28
CA GLU A 347 -8.57 -7.07 -14.62
C GLU A 347 -7.48 -7.69 -15.50
N ALA A 348 -6.25 -7.84 -14.97
CA ALA A 348 -5.14 -8.42 -15.70
C ALA A 348 -5.38 -9.90 -16.04
N LEU A 349 -5.92 -10.68 -15.10
CA LEU A 349 -6.24 -12.10 -15.28
C LEU A 349 -7.37 -12.30 -16.30
N ILE A 350 -8.44 -11.51 -16.21
CA ILE A 350 -9.56 -11.58 -17.15
C ILE A 350 -9.12 -11.17 -18.56
N HIS A 351 -8.30 -10.13 -18.69
CA HIS A 351 -7.73 -9.74 -19.97
C HIS A 351 -6.87 -10.86 -20.55
N LEU A 352 -5.96 -11.42 -19.76
CA LEU A 352 -5.09 -12.51 -20.18
C LEU A 352 -5.88 -13.74 -20.65
N LEU A 353 -6.88 -14.15 -19.88
CA LEU A 353 -7.73 -15.29 -20.23
C LEU A 353 -8.54 -15.04 -21.51
N ARG A 354 -9.04 -13.81 -21.70
CA ARG A 354 -9.72 -13.42 -22.93
C ARG A 354 -8.80 -13.52 -24.14
N GLU A 355 -7.63 -12.89 -24.09
CA GLU A 355 -6.69 -12.85 -25.22
C GLU A 355 -6.23 -14.25 -25.64
N VAL A 356 -6.02 -15.16 -24.69
CA VAL A 356 -5.66 -16.56 -24.99
C VAL A 356 -6.86 -17.33 -25.53
N SER A 357 -8.07 -17.13 -24.98
CA SER A 357 -9.27 -17.84 -25.43
C SER A 357 -9.65 -17.55 -26.88
N THR A 358 -9.24 -16.42 -27.45
CA THR A 358 -9.51 -16.04 -28.85
C THR A 358 -8.42 -16.50 -29.82
N ARG A 359 -7.35 -17.13 -29.33
CA ARG A 359 -6.17 -17.55 -30.13
C ARG A 359 -6.04 -19.07 -30.25
N ASN A 360 -7.15 -19.74 -30.56
CA ASN A 360 -7.18 -21.16 -30.87
C ASN A 360 -7.05 -21.41 -32.37
N TYR A 361 -5.83 -21.25 -32.89
CA TYR A 361 -5.46 -21.49 -34.28
C TYR A 361 -3.94 -21.76 -34.35
N ASP A 362 -3.48 -22.37 -35.44
CA ASP A 362 -2.05 -22.48 -35.73
C ASP A 362 -1.47 -21.08 -36.01
N ALA A 363 -0.55 -20.61 -35.17
CA ALA A 363 0.00 -19.27 -35.27
C ALA A 363 0.74 -18.99 -36.58
N PHE A 364 1.23 -20.01 -37.28
CA PHE A 364 2.13 -19.87 -38.42
C PHE A 364 1.64 -20.58 -39.69
N GLU A 365 0.38 -21.00 -39.76
CA GLU A 365 -0.20 -21.68 -40.94
C GLU A 365 -0.07 -20.83 -42.23
N ASP A 366 -0.37 -19.53 -42.12
CA ASP A 366 -0.33 -18.57 -43.23
C ASP A 366 0.92 -17.67 -43.21
N ALA A 367 2.03 -18.12 -42.62
CA ALA A 367 3.23 -17.29 -42.53
C ALA A 367 3.95 -17.18 -43.89
N ASP A 368 3.93 -15.97 -44.48
CA ASP A 368 4.55 -15.67 -45.78
C ASP A 368 6.07 -15.34 -45.71
N TRP A 369 6.66 -15.42 -44.51
CA TRP A 369 8.08 -15.15 -44.27
C TRP A 369 8.82 -16.45 -43.98
N ASP A 370 10.12 -16.50 -44.31
CA ASP A 370 10.98 -17.69 -44.18
C ASP A 370 11.24 -18.08 -42.71
N ARG A 371 10.21 -18.63 -42.05
CA ARG A 371 10.29 -19.10 -40.67
C ARG A 371 11.19 -20.33 -40.57
N PRO A 372 12.19 -20.33 -39.68
CA PRO A 372 12.95 -21.54 -39.38
C PRO A 372 12.06 -22.52 -38.59
N VAL A 373 11.41 -23.45 -39.27
CA VAL A 373 10.53 -24.45 -38.63
C VAL A 373 11.39 -25.45 -37.85
N PRO A 374 11.18 -25.62 -36.53
CA PRO A 374 11.87 -26.64 -35.75
C PRO A 374 11.56 -28.05 -36.27
N ALA A 375 12.55 -28.94 -36.22
CA ALA A 375 12.38 -30.30 -36.69
C ALA A 375 11.33 -31.06 -35.85
N GLY A 376 10.27 -31.56 -36.50
CA GLY A 376 9.22 -32.34 -35.85
C GLY A 376 8.13 -31.52 -35.15
N GLU A 377 8.11 -30.19 -35.35
CA GLU A 377 7.12 -29.29 -34.75
C GLU A 377 5.69 -29.66 -35.15
N GLN A 378 4.84 -29.85 -34.14
CA GLN A 378 3.42 -30.20 -34.34
C GLN A 378 2.52 -28.96 -34.33
N GLU A 379 1.29 -29.10 -34.84
CA GLU A 379 0.29 -28.01 -34.86
C GLU A 379 -0.05 -27.53 -33.44
N GLU A 380 -0.12 -28.46 -32.48
CA GLU A 380 -0.40 -28.14 -31.09
C GLU A 380 0.71 -27.31 -30.44
N GLU A 381 1.94 -27.41 -30.93
CA GLU A 381 3.09 -26.61 -30.49
C GLU A 381 3.05 -25.18 -31.03
N ARG A 382 2.36 -24.99 -32.16
CA ARG A 382 2.15 -23.68 -32.79
C ARG A 382 0.86 -22.98 -32.33
N ASN A 383 0.06 -23.61 -31.49
CA ASN A 383 -1.21 -23.08 -31.01
C ASN A 383 -1.12 -22.59 -29.55
N LEU A 384 -1.22 -21.27 -29.34
CA LEU A 384 -1.10 -20.65 -28.02
C LEU A 384 -2.18 -21.12 -27.03
N TYR A 385 -3.40 -21.32 -27.51
CA TYR A 385 -4.52 -21.78 -26.69
C TYR A 385 -4.27 -23.19 -26.15
N LEU A 386 -3.86 -24.12 -27.02
CA LEU A 386 -3.56 -25.50 -26.62
C LEU A 386 -2.41 -25.55 -25.62
N GLN A 387 -1.36 -24.74 -25.82
CA GLN A 387 -0.22 -24.67 -24.92
C GLN A 387 -0.53 -24.11 -23.53
N LEU A 388 -1.62 -23.36 -23.34
CA LEU A 388 -1.95 -22.70 -22.06
C LEU A 388 -3.21 -23.24 -21.39
N ILE A 389 -4.28 -23.47 -22.14
CA ILE A 389 -5.60 -23.85 -21.61
C ILE A 389 -5.81 -25.36 -21.70
N ASP A 390 -5.39 -25.99 -22.79
CA ASP A 390 -5.64 -27.41 -23.06
C ASP A 390 -4.35 -28.24 -23.07
N GLN A 391 -3.53 -28.08 -22.02
CA GLN A 391 -2.38 -28.93 -21.79
C GLN A 391 -2.87 -30.35 -21.47
N SER A 392 -2.98 -31.20 -22.50
CA SER A 392 -3.43 -32.58 -22.37
C SER A 392 -2.53 -33.36 -21.41
N GLY A 393 -2.97 -33.51 -20.16
CA GLY A 393 -2.57 -34.59 -19.26
C GLY A 393 -1.47 -34.34 -18.22
N HIS A 394 -0.99 -33.10 -17.97
CA HIS A 394 0.26 -32.96 -17.20
C HIS A 394 0.31 -31.98 -16.01
N THR A 395 -0.77 -31.30 -15.62
CA THR A 395 -0.64 -30.35 -14.51
C THR A 395 -1.90 -30.25 -13.64
N ASP A 396 -1.70 -30.29 -12.31
CA ASP A 396 -2.68 -29.91 -11.29
C ASP A 396 -2.96 -28.39 -11.27
N SER A 397 -2.36 -27.64 -12.21
CA SER A 397 -2.48 -26.19 -12.31
C SER A 397 -3.31 -25.78 -13.52
N PHE A 398 -4.26 -24.88 -13.28
CA PHE A 398 -5.13 -24.33 -14.30
C PHE A 398 -4.70 -22.90 -14.61
N PHE A 399 -4.19 -22.68 -15.82
CA PHE A 399 -3.76 -21.37 -16.28
C PHE A 399 -4.83 -20.30 -16.01
N VAL A 400 -4.42 -19.22 -15.34
CA VAL A 400 -5.25 -18.11 -14.82
C VAL A 400 -6.27 -18.52 -13.74
N LEU A 401 -6.95 -19.65 -13.85
CA LEU A 401 -8.03 -20.02 -12.93
C LEU A 401 -7.53 -20.21 -11.49
N ASP A 402 -6.33 -20.74 -11.30
CA ASP A 402 -5.73 -20.87 -9.97
C ASP A 402 -5.51 -19.50 -9.31
N CYS A 403 -5.15 -18.49 -10.10
CA CYS A 403 -4.95 -17.13 -9.59
C CYS A 403 -6.28 -16.41 -9.31
N LEU A 404 -7.31 -16.66 -10.13
CA LEU A 404 -8.66 -16.13 -9.89
C LEU A 404 -9.26 -16.69 -8.60
N GLU A 405 -8.90 -17.90 -8.19
CA GLU A 405 -9.37 -18.54 -6.95
C GLU A 405 -8.82 -17.86 -5.68
N ILE A 406 -7.70 -17.14 -5.79
CA ILE A 406 -7.10 -16.36 -4.68
C ILE A 406 -7.88 -15.07 -4.42
N LEU A 407 -8.59 -14.55 -5.42
CA LEU A 407 -9.29 -13.28 -5.33
C LEU A 407 -10.54 -13.39 -4.44
N PRO A 408 -10.91 -12.33 -3.71
CA PRO A 408 -12.17 -12.30 -2.97
C PRO A 408 -13.38 -12.48 -3.90
N ASP A 409 -14.37 -13.27 -3.46
CA ASP A 409 -15.58 -13.57 -4.25
C ASP A 409 -16.29 -12.32 -4.77
N PHE A 410 -16.35 -11.25 -3.98
CA PHE A 410 -17.00 -10.00 -4.38
C PHE A 410 -16.30 -9.33 -5.57
N VAL A 411 -14.98 -9.50 -5.72
CA VAL A 411 -14.21 -8.99 -6.85
C VAL A 411 -14.50 -9.85 -8.08
N VAL A 412 -14.44 -11.18 -7.96
CA VAL A 412 -14.70 -12.10 -9.08
C VAL A 412 -16.12 -11.94 -9.64
N ARG A 413 -17.11 -11.73 -8.76
CA ARG A 413 -18.52 -11.52 -9.15
C ARG A 413 -18.74 -10.27 -10.02
N GLN A 414 -17.88 -9.25 -9.95
CA GLN A 414 -17.97 -8.08 -10.81
C GLN A 414 -17.66 -8.42 -12.28
N TRP A 415 -16.93 -9.53 -12.51
CA TRP A 415 -16.49 -9.98 -13.83
C TRP A 415 -17.34 -11.13 -14.40
N THR A 416 -18.46 -11.47 -13.77
CA THR A 416 -19.34 -12.58 -14.20
C THR A 416 -19.75 -12.50 -15.68
N PRO A 417 -20.14 -11.33 -16.25
CA PRO A 417 -20.47 -11.24 -17.68
C PRO A 417 -19.30 -11.59 -18.60
N GLN A 418 -18.10 -11.10 -18.29
CA GLN A 418 -16.88 -11.35 -19.04
C GLN A 418 -16.45 -12.81 -18.92
N LEU A 419 -16.53 -13.38 -17.71
CA LEU A 419 -16.27 -14.80 -17.46
C LEU A 419 -17.26 -15.70 -18.21
N ALA A 420 -18.53 -15.29 -18.36
CA ALA A 420 -19.50 -16.03 -19.15
C ALA A 420 -19.17 -16.01 -20.65
N ALA A 421 -18.76 -14.87 -21.20
CA ALA A 421 -18.32 -14.77 -22.59
C ALA A 421 -17.07 -15.61 -22.86
N ILE A 422 -16.08 -15.54 -21.96
CA ILE A 422 -14.87 -16.36 -22.01
C ILE A 422 -15.22 -17.85 -21.91
N PHE A 423 -16.09 -18.24 -20.98
CA PHE A 423 -16.54 -19.63 -20.84
C PHE A 423 -17.13 -20.16 -22.15
N ASN A 424 -17.97 -19.38 -22.83
CA ASN A 424 -18.56 -19.80 -24.11
C ASN A 424 -17.50 -19.97 -25.20
N ALA A 425 -16.50 -19.08 -25.27
CA ALA A 425 -15.40 -19.18 -26.22
C ALA A 425 -14.54 -20.43 -25.96
N ILE A 426 -14.14 -20.66 -24.70
CA ILE A 426 -13.35 -21.82 -24.29
C ILE A 426 -14.12 -23.13 -24.51
N HIS A 427 -15.43 -23.13 -24.25
CA HIS A 427 -16.30 -24.29 -24.52
C HIS A 427 -16.41 -24.57 -26.02
N ALA A 428 -16.57 -23.54 -26.86
CA ALA A 428 -16.61 -23.70 -28.31
C ALA A 428 -15.28 -24.25 -28.88
N ASN A 429 -14.16 -23.87 -28.27
CA ASN A 429 -12.82 -24.37 -28.60
C ASN A 429 -12.52 -25.78 -28.06
N GLY A 430 -13.47 -26.43 -27.37
CA GLY A 430 -13.32 -27.83 -26.96
C GLY A 430 -12.38 -28.08 -25.79
N ALA A 431 -12.19 -27.11 -24.87
CA ALA A 431 -11.33 -27.31 -23.69
C ALA A 431 -11.70 -28.56 -22.86
N SER A 432 -10.70 -29.11 -22.17
CA SER A 432 -10.90 -30.18 -21.20
C SER A 432 -12.04 -29.91 -20.19
N LEU A 433 -12.78 -30.98 -19.87
CA LEU A 433 -13.91 -30.92 -18.93
C LEU A 433 -13.49 -30.46 -17.52
N SER A 434 -12.25 -30.73 -17.12
CA SER A 434 -11.69 -30.28 -15.84
C SER A 434 -11.56 -28.76 -15.80
N TYR A 435 -11.02 -28.14 -16.85
CA TYR A 435 -10.87 -26.69 -16.98
C TYR A 435 -12.25 -26.00 -16.97
N LEU A 436 -13.21 -26.52 -17.76
CA LEU A 436 -14.57 -26.00 -17.82
C LEU A 436 -15.29 -26.07 -16.47
N ARG A 437 -15.14 -27.18 -15.73
CA ARG A 437 -15.72 -27.34 -14.39
C ARG A 437 -15.16 -26.31 -13.40
N LYS A 438 -13.84 -26.08 -13.42
CA LYS A 438 -13.21 -25.08 -12.54
C LYS A 438 -13.67 -23.66 -12.86
N LEU A 439 -13.74 -23.29 -14.14
CA LEU A 439 -14.24 -21.99 -14.56
C LEU A 439 -15.72 -21.79 -14.18
N GLN A 440 -16.55 -22.83 -14.30
CA GLN A 440 -17.94 -22.79 -13.88
C GLN A 440 -18.08 -22.60 -12.36
N ALA A 441 -17.23 -23.24 -11.55
CA ALA A 441 -17.23 -23.07 -10.09
C ALA A 441 -16.85 -21.64 -9.67
N LEU A 442 -15.84 -21.05 -10.30
CA LEU A 442 -15.44 -19.65 -10.10
C LEU A 442 -16.59 -18.69 -10.45
N LYS A 443 -17.29 -18.93 -11.57
CA LYS A 443 -18.44 -18.11 -11.98
C LYS A 443 -19.60 -18.19 -10.99
N ALA A 444 -19.84 -19.37 -10.40
CA ALA A 444 -20.89 -19.58 -9.40
C ALA A 444 -20.52 -19.02 -8.02
N GLY A 445 -19.27 -18.61 -7.79
CA GLY A 445 -18.77 -18.21 -6.47
C GLY A 445 -18.73 -19.36 -5.47
N VAL A 446 -18.52 -20.59 -5.97
CA VAL A 446 -18.39 -21.82 -5.17
C VAL A 446 -16.90 -22.14 -5.08
N SER A 447 -16.11 -21.24 -4.49
CA SER A 447 -14.67 -21.47 -4.27
C SER A 447 -14.48 -22.45 -3.11
N GLY A 448 -13.79 -23.56 -3.38
CA GLY A 448 -13.59 -24.68 -2.47
C GLY A 448 -12.56 -24.38 -1.37
N HIS A 449 -12.93 -23.56 -0.38
CA HIS A 449 -12.11 -23.35 0.84
C HIS A 449 -12.05 -24.58 1.78
N LYS A 450 -12.42 -25.77 1.30
CA LYS A 450 -12.25 -27.03 2.03
C LYS A 450 -11.35 -27.97 1.22
N ARG A 451 -10.04 -27.88 1.45
CA ARG A 451 -9.19 -29.06 1.30
C ARG A 451 -9.64 -30.08 2.36
N PRO A 452 -10.03 -31.31 2.00
CA PRO A 452 -10.08 -32.39 2.97
C PRO A 452 -8.66 -32.58 3.50
N ALA A 453 -8.50 -32.60 4.82
CA ALA A 453 -7.24 -33.04 5.42
C ALA A 453 -6.90 -34.42 4.86
N ALA A 454 -5.70 -34.56 4.29
CA ALA A 454 -5.12 -35.87 4.00
C ALA A 454 -4.88 -36.57 5.36
N GLY A 455 -5.89 -37.30 5.81
CA GLY A 455 -5.74 -38.25 6.90
C GLY A 455 -4.81 -39.36 6.42
N LEU A 456 -3.65 -39.46 7.06
CA LEU A 456 -2.77 -40.61 6.97
C LEU A 456 -3.60 -41.89 7.18
N PRO A 457 -3.49 -42.91 6.32
CA PRO A 457 -4.15 -44.18 6.53
C PRO A 457 -3.51 -44.86 7.75
N GLY A 458 -4.28 -44.92 8.84
CA GLY A 458 -3.92 -45.65 10.05
C GLY A 458 -3.68 -47.12 9.72
N THR A 459 -2.46 -47.58 9.98
CA THR A 459 -2.09 -48.98 9.90
C THR A 459 -2.81 -49.76 11.00
N ASP A 460 -3.83 -50.53 10.61
CA ASP A 460 -4.43 -51.58 11.43
C ASP A 460 -3.38 -52.68 11.72
N ARG A 461 -2.79 -52.67 12.90
CA ARG A 461 -2.10 -53.86 13.45
C ARG A 461 -3.11 -54.68 14.23
N LYS A 462 -3.61 -55.73 13.57
CA LYS A 462 -4.25 -56.90 14.19
C LYS A 462 -3.41 -57.43 15.34
N ARG A 463 -3.98 -57.41 16.54
CA ARG A 463 -3.54 -58.21 17.69
C ARG A 463 -4.25 -59.56 17.61
N THR A 464 -3.53 -60.60 17.23
CA THR A 464 -3.93 -61.99 17.48
C THR A 464 -3.37 -62.46 18.81
N LYS A 465 -4.13 -63.38 19.41
CA LYS A 465 -4.05 -63.95 20.77
C LYS A 465 -2.66 -64.33 21.24
#